data_AF-A0A1I5RKE2-F1
#
_entry.id   AF-A0A1I5RKE2-F1
#
_cell.length_a   1.000
_cell.length_b   1.000
_cell.length_c   1.000
_cell.angle_alpha   90.00
_cell.angle_beta   90.00
_cell.angle_gamma   90.00
#
_symmetry.space_group_name_H-M   'P 1'
#
loop_
_entity.id
_entity.type
_entity.pdbx_description
1 polymer ?
#
loop_
_entity_poly.entity_id
_entity_poly.type
_entity_poly.pdbx_seq_one_letter_code
_entity_poly.pdbx_strand_id
1 'polypeptide(L)'
;MLHITARTSTKNLLIQKSMSKLFQSFLYSHLPEKEHQGYESSTGKLFKSVNFRIFYFDDRFEIDFTALDKSYEQMIAIEILKNGLKLGEIYFAETTVGFVDRQLGEDVTKMVVRGDVCAAIKNRVTGKKIFLEPGDSRHTEIITNHTLQKFEALLGKPYTKELLIEPLWQSLKPRTFWYEKTPYIAWFAKYKIQADSQMLNLLLDTGLGGDSMKNLGFLEVVK
;
A
#
# COMPACT_ATOMS: atom_id res chain seq x y z
N MET A 1 -1.31 10.13 8.17
CA MET A 1 -0.36 9.05 7.83
C MET A 1 0.74 9.04 8.86
N LEU A 2 1.12 7.85 9.33
CA LEU A 2 2.26 7.64 10.20
C LEU A 2 3.53 7.52 9.36
N HIS A 3 4.54 8.32 9.67
CA HIS A 3 5.89 8.23 9.13
C HIS A 3 6.83 7.74 10.23
N ILE A 4 7.57 6.67 9.97
CA ILE A 4 8.50 6.05 10.90
C ILE A 4 9.88 6.08 10.25
N THR A 5 10.88 6.56 10.99
CA THR A 5 12.27 6.31 10.61
C THR A 5 12.94 5.48 11.68
N ALA A 6 13.78 4.54 11.27
CA ALA A 6 14.52 3.71 12.19
C ALA A 6 15.93 3.42 11.66
N ARG A 7 16.87 3.18 12.57
CA ARG A 7 18.25 2.84 12.24
C ARG A 7 18.73 1.61 12.97
N THR A 8 19.42 0.74 12.26
CA THR A 8 20.12 -0.41 12.84
C THR A 8 21.58 -0.04 13.13
N SER A 9 22.19 -0.68 14.11
CA SER A 9 23.65 -0.57 14.33
C SER A 9 24.46 -1.32 13.27
N THR A 10 23.85 -2.35 12.67
CA THR A 10 24.43 -3.13 11.59
C THR A 10 23.99 -2.58 10.23
N LYS A 11 24.96 -2.34 9.36
CA LYS A 11 24.77 -1.92 7.97
C LYS A 11 24.50 -3.11 7.05
N ASN A 12 23.71 -2.89 6.00
CA ASN A 12 23.49 -3.83 4.89
C ASN A 12 22.98 -5.22 5.31
N LEU A 13 22.09 -5.26 6.29
CA LEU A 13 21.33 -6.47 6.64
C LEU A 13 20.67 -7.10 5.40
N LEU A 14 20.84 -8.40 5.23
CA LEU A 14 20.32 -9.19 4.11
C LEU A 14 18.83 -9.57 4.30
N ILE A 15 18.00 -8.56 4.58
CA ILE A 15 16.60 -8.71 4.98
C ILE A 15 15.61 -8.18 3.95
N GLN A 16 16.11 -7.62 2.84
CA GLN A 16 15.28 -6.95 1.82
C GLN A 16 14.14 -7.84 1.31
N LYS A 17 14.37 -9.16 1.22
CA LYS A 17 13.36 -10.12 0.75
C LYS A 17 12.22 -10.38 1.73
N SER A 18 12.47 -10.17 3.02
CA SER A 18 11.51 -10.46 4.10
C SER A 18 10.90 -9.19 4.69
N MET A 19 11.40 -8.01 4.33
CA MET A 19 11.03 -6.73 4.92
C MET A 19 9.52 -6.49 4.98
N SER A 20 8.84 -6.64 3.84
CA SER A 20 7.39 -6.44 3.76
C SER A 20 6.62 -7.42 4.64
N LYS A 21 7.10 -8.67 4.76
CA LYS A 21 6.50 -9.67 5.64
C LYS A 21 6.72 -9.31 7.11
N LEU A 22 7.93 -8.91 7.50
CA LEU A 22 8.24 -8.53 8.87
C LEU A 22 7.36 -7.36 9.34
N PHE A 23 7.22 -6.33 8.51
CA PHE A 23 6.37 -5.19 8.85
C PHE A 23 4.88 -5.56 8.83
N GLN A 24 4.42 -6.37 7.87
CA GLN A 24 3.06 -6.89 7.88
C GLN A 24 2.76 -7.67 9.18
N SER A 25 3.66 -8.56 9.59
CA SER A 25 3.51 -9.31 10.84
C SER A 25 3.44 -8.38 12.05
N PHE A 26 4.29 -7.34 12.09
CA PHE A 26 4.24 -6.32 13.13
C PHE A 26 2.88 -5.62 13.16
N LEU A 27 2.33 -5.21 12.02
CA LEU A 27 0.99 -4.60 11.96
C LEU A 27 -0.09 -5.56 12.48
N TYR A 28 -0.11 -6.82 12.03
CA TYR A 28 -1.14 -7.79 12.45
C TYR A 28 -1.08 -8.20 13.92
N SER A 29 0.07 -8.05 14.58
CA SER A 29 0.18 -8.28 16.03
C SER A 29 -0.46 -7.17 16.87
N HIS A 30 -0.73 -6.00 16.29
CA HIS A 30 -1.18 -4.82 17.02
C HIS A 30 -2.49 -4.23 16.50
N LEU A 31 -2.88 -4.53 15.26
CA LEU A 31 -4.14 -4.11 14.67
C LEU A 31 -5.25 -5.15 14.90
N PRO A 32 -6.53 -4.75 14.77
CA PRO A 32 -7.65 -5.69 14.90
C PRO A 32 -7.53 -6.87 13.94
N GLU A 33 -8.04 -8.04 14.37
CA GLU A 33 -8.00 -9.28 13.59
C GLU A 33 -8.64 -9.13 12.19
N LYS A 34 -9.58 -8.20 12.05
CA LYS A 34 -10.20 -7.87 10.76
C LYS A 34 -9.17 -7.46 9.70
N GLU A 35 -8.05 -6.83 10.08
CA GLU A 35 -6.97 -6.54 9.14
C GLU A 35 -6.20 -7.79 8.71
N HIS A 36 -6.18 -8.86 9.52
CA HIS A 36 -5.61 -10.14 9.11
C HIS A 36 -6.56 -10.85 8.13
N GLN A 37 -7.85 -10.92 8.45
CA GLN A 37 -8.88 -11.56 7.63
C GLN A 37 -9.10 -10.82 6.31
N GLY A 38 -9.18 -9.49 6.35
CA GLY A 38 -9.59 -8.63 5.24
C GLY A 38 -11.08 -8.36 5.19
N TYR A 39 -11.43 -7.42 4.32
CA TYR A 39 -12.79 -6.98 4.03
C TYR A 39 -13.17 -7.53 2.66
N GLU A 40 -14.26 -8.28 2.62
CA GLU A 40 -14.70 -9.02 1.44
C GLU A 40 -15.63 -8.15 0.61
N SER A 41 -15.39 -8.08 -0.70
CA SER A 41 -16.34 -7.52 -1.67
C SER A 41 -17.41 -8.53 -2.04
N SER A 42 -18.46 -8.07 -2.72
CA SER A 42 -19.51 -8.92 -3.32
C SER A 42 -18.97 -10.05 -4.23
N THR A 43 -17.76 -9.88 -4.78
CA THR A 43 -17.06 -10.85 -5.64
C THR A 43 -16.20 -11.87 -4.87
N GLY A 44 -16.19 -11.83 -3.54
CA GLY A 44 -15.35 -12.68 -2.68
C GLY A 44 -13.89 -12.24 -2.58
N LYS A 45 -13.55 -11.06 -3.11
CA LYS A 45 -12.19 -10.53 -3.07
C LYS A 45 -11.93 -9.82 -1.76
N LEU A 46 -10.78 -10.11 -1.15
CA LEU A 46 -10.37 -9.50 0.12
C LEU A 46 -9.51 -8.26 -0.09
N PHE A 47 -9.84 -7.20 0.63
CA PHE A 47 -9.12 -5.94 0.69
C PHE A 47 -8.67 -5.63 2.12
N LYS A 48 -7.73 -4.70 2.25
CA LYS A 48 -7.20 -4.22 3.53
C LYS A 48 -7.57 -2.75 3.67
N SER A 49 -7.86 -2.33 4.90
CA SER A 49 -8.15 -0.92 5.18
C SER A 49 -6.88 -0.10 5.42
N VAL A 50 -5.72 -0.76 5.33
CA VAL A 50 -4.41 -0.18 5.57
C VAL A 50 -3.47 -0.40 4.38
N ASN A 51 -2.45 0.44 4.29
CA ASN A 51 -1.35 0.26 3.36
C ASN A 51 -0.04 0.79 3.96
N PHE A 52 1.08 0.32 3.43
CA PHE A 52 2.38 0.83 3.82
C PHE A 52 3.39 0.82 2.68
N ARG A 53 4.44 1.61 2.85
CA ARG A 53 5.64 1.55 2.03
C ARG A 53 6.89 1.54 2.90
N ILE A 54 7.90 0.78 2.49
CA ILE A 54 9.19 0.68 3.17
C ILE A 54 10.30 0.98 2.17
N PHE A 55 11.15 1.94 2.54
CA PHE A 55 12.48 2.10 1.98
C PHE A 55 13.51 1.64 2.99
N TYR A 56 14.49 0.88 2.50
CA TYR A 56 15.60 0.41 3.30
C TYR A 56 16.88 0.56 2.49
N PHE A 57 17.85 1.27 3.06
CA PHE A 57 19.16 1.49 2.47
C PHE A 57 20.22 1.59 3.56
N ASP A 58 21.28 0.80 3.42
CA ASP A 58 22.41 0.70 4.37
C ASP A 58 21.95 0.31 5.80
N ASP A 59 21.79 1.28 6.69
CA ASP A 59 21.31 1.10 8.07
C ASP A 59 19.95 1.76 8.33
N ARG A 60 19.38 2.44 7.33
CA ARG A 60 18.22 3.32 7.50
C ARG A 60 16.96 2.73 6.91
N PHE A 61 15.89 2.86 7.67
CA PHE A 61 14.54 2.47 7.33
C PHE A 61 13.66 3.72 7.30
N GLU A 62 12.87 3.86 6.26
CA GLU A 62 11.79 4.83 6.17
C GLU A 62 10.52 4.07 5.85
N ILE A 63 9.53 4.17 6.75
CA ILE A 63 8.29 3.43 6.64
C ILE A 63 7.14 4.43 6.71
N ASP A 64 6.34 4.45 5.66
CA ASP A 64 5.07 5.16 5.63
C ASP A 64 3.94 4.17 5.86
N PHE A 65 3.10 4.41 6.87
CA PHE A 65 1.94 3.61 7.18
C PHE A 65 0.68 4.48 7.17
N THR A 66 -0.37 3.99 6.52
CA THR A 66 -1.63 4.69 6.39
C THR A 66 -2.79 3.74 6.61
N ALA A 67 -3.86 4.25 7.19
CA ALA A 67 -5.06 3.49 7.48
C ALA A 67 -6.31 4.31 7.19
N LEU A 68 -7.38 3.64 6.79
CA LEU A 68 -8.71 4.25 6.66
C LEU A 68 -9.21 4.74 8.02
N ASP A 69 -9.08 3.90 9.05
CA ASP A 69 -9.30 4.31 10.44
C ASP A 69 -8.00 4.92 11.01
N LYS A 70 -8.02 6.24 11.28
CA LYS A 70 -6.85 6.96 11.78
C LYS A 70 -6.42 6.56 13.19
N SER A 71 -7.28 5.90 13.96
CA SER A 71 -6.89 5.33 15.25
C SER A 71 -5.83 4.23 15.07
N TYR A 72 -5.80 3.52 13.94
CA TYR A 72 -4.78 2.49 13.68
C TYR A 72 -3.39 3.08 13.51
N GLU A 73 -3.28 4.25 12.85
CA GLU A 73 -2.02 4.99 12.75
C GLU A 73 -1.52 5.39 14.16
N GLN A 74 -2.43 5.78 15.06
CA GLN A 74 -2.12 6.12 16.45
C GLN A 74 -1.71 4.89 17.28
N MET A 75 -2.42 3.76 17.12
CA MET A 75 -2.10 2.51 17.81
C MET A 75 -0.69 2.05 17.51
N ILE A 76 -0.29 2.06 16.22
CA ILE A 76 1.06 1.68 15.81
C ILE A 76 2.10 2.68 16.33
N ALA A 77 1.81 3.99 16.29
CA ALA A 77 2.72 4.99 16.84
C ALA A 77 2.95 4.80 18.35
N ILE A 78 1.88 4.56 19.12
CA ILE A 78 1.95 4.33 20.58
C ILE A 78 2.74 3.06 20.88
N GLU A 79 2.53 1.98 20.12
CA GLU A 79 3.28 0.74 20.29
C GLU A 79 4.78 0.96 20.07
N ILE A 80 5.16 1.64 18.99
CA ILE A 80 6.56 1.95 18.70
C ILE A 80 7.18 2.82 19.79
N LEU A 81 6.45 3.82 20.30
CA LEU A 81 6.94 4.70 21.37
C LEU A 81 7.14 3.96 22.71
N LYS A 82 6.27 3.00 23.02
CA LYS A 82 6.35 2.24 24.28
C LYS A 82 7.39 1.12 24.23
N ASN A 83 7.42 0.38 23.12
CA ASN A 83 8.11 -0.91 23.04
C ASN A 83 9.20 -0.95 21.96
N GLY A 84 9.40 0.14 21.22
CA GLY A 84 10.27 0.19 20.05
C GLY A 84 9.63 -0.47 18.83
N LEU A 85 10.23 -0.24 17.65
CA LEU A 85 9.85 -0.95 16.43
C LEU A 85 10.42 -2.38 16.47
N LYS A 86 9.55 -3.41 16.42
CA LYS A 86 9.98 -4.82 16.44
C LYS A 86 9.70 -5.51 15.11
N LEU A 87 10.75 -5.71 14.30
CA LEU A 87 10.68 -6.41 13.02
C LEU A 87 11.46 -7.72 13.07
N GLY A 88 10.83 -8.76 13.60
CA GLY A 88 11.52 -10.02 13.92
C GLY A 88 12.63 -9.77 14.94
N GLU A 89 13.82 -10.32 14.68
CA GLU A 89 15.00 -10.20 15.55
C GLU A 89 15.88 -8.98 15.22
N ILE A 90 15.35 -7.99 14.48
CA ILE A 90 16.10 -6.78 14.13
C ILE A 90 16.09 -5.83 15.33
N TYR A 91 17.28 -5.47 15.80
CA TYR A 91 17.49 -4.46 16.84
C TYR A 91 17.70 -3.09 16.20
N PHE A 92 16.81 -2.14 16.54
CA PHE A 92 16.93 -0.75 16.13
C PHE A 92 17.58 0.07 17.25
N ALA A 93 18.62 0.82 16.90
CA ALA A 93 19.31 1.73 17.81
C ALA A 93 18.54 3.04 18.00
N GLU A 94 17.85 3.48 16.95
CA GLU A 94 17.06 4.72 16.95
C GLU A 94 15.75 4.46 16.22
N THR A 95 14.66 5.03 16.73
CA THR A 95 13.36 5.03 16.05
C THR A 95 12.65 6.35 16.35
N THR A 96 12.11 6.97 15.31
CA THR A 96 11.27 8.16 15.42
C THR A 96 9.95 7.92 14.71
N VAL A 97 8.91 8.55 15.22
CA VAL A 97 7.57 8.53 14.63
C VAL A 97 7.09 9.96 14.44
N GLY A 98 6.39 10.20 13.34
CA GLY A 98 5.78 11.49 13.03
C GLY A 98 4.48 11.29 12.27
N PHE A 99 3.63 12.30 12.28
CA PHE A 99 2.40 12.30 11.50
C PHE A 99 2.50 13.31 10.35
N VAL A 100 2.06 12.87 9.18
CA VAL A 100 1.94 13.71 7.99
C VAL A 100 0.47 13.72 7.57
N ASP A 101 -0.10 14.92 7.47
CA ASP A 101 -1.43 15.09 6.91
C ASP A 101 -1.38 14.93 5.39
N ARG A 102 -2.36 14.21 4.86
CA ARG A 102 -2.51 13.87 3.45
C ARG A 102 -3.97 13.86 3.00
N GLN A 103 -4.91 14.23 3.88
CA GLN A 103 -6.32 14.25 3.53
C GLN A 103 -6.58 15.37 2.53
N LEU A 104 -7.37 15.06 1.52
CA LEU A 104 -7.83 16.02 0.52
C LEU A 104 -9.09 16.71 1.03
N GLY A 105 -9.24 18.00 0.68
CA GLY A 105 -10.45 18.76 0.94
C GLY A 105 -11.66 18.16 0.24
N GLU A 106 -12.86 18.45 0.76
CA GLU A 106 -14.11 17.86 0.28
C GLU A 106 -14.43 18.23 -1.18
N ASP A 107 -13.96 19.39 -1.64
CA ASP A 107 -14.12 19.95 -2.98
C ASP A 107 -13.15 19.37 -4.01
N VAL A 108 -12.16 18.58 -3.57
CA VAL A 108 -11.18 17.96 -4.48
C VAL A 108 -11.83 16.81 -5.25
N THR A 109 -11.88 16.97 -6.57
CA THR A 109 -12.47 15.98 -7.50
C THR A 109 -11.45 15.31 -8.43
N LYS A 110 -10.18 15.69 -8.30
CA LYS A 110 -9.09 15.14 -9.10
C LYS A 110 -7.77 15.18 -8.33
N MET A 111 -6.93 14.17 -8.55
CA MET A 111 -5.55 14.16 -8.09
C MET A 111 -4.63 13.53 -9.12
N VAL A 112 -3.36 13.94 -9.13
CA VAL A 112 -2.30 13.18 -9.77
C VAL A 112 -1.50 12.51 -8.66
N VAL A 113 -1.34 11.20 -8.76
CA VAL A 113 -0.60 10.40 -7.78
C VAL A 113 0.52 9.63 -8.47
N ARG A 114 1.50 9.20 -7.67
CA ARG A 114 2.54 8.29 -8.13
C ARG A 114 2.76 7.15 -7.13
N GLY A 115 3.14 5.98 -7.64
CA GLY A 115 3.38 4.80 -6.81
C GLY A 115 3.69 3.55 -7.64
N ASP A 116 4.06 2.48 -6.94
CA ASP A 116 4.31 1.16 -7.53
C ASP A 116 3.03 0.31 -7.44
N VAL A 117 2.18 0.39 -8.47
CA VAL A 117 0.85 -0.24 -8.48
C VAL A 117 0.92 -1.61 -9.14
N CYS A 118 0.47 -2.65 -8.41
CA CYS A 118 0.47 -4.01 -8.90
C CYS A 118 -0.89 -4.39 -9.51
N ALA A 119 -0.87 -4.86 -10.75
CA ALA A 119 -1.97 -5.56 -11.38
C ALA A 119 -1.43 -6.85 -12.02
N ALA A 120 -2.17 -7.95 -11.88
CA ALA A 120 -1.75 -9.23 -12.43
C ALA A 120 -2.93 -10.06 -12.87
N ILE A 121 -2.72 -10.84 -13.93
CA ILE A 121 -3.64 -11.88 -14.39
C ILE A 121 -3.04 -13.25 -14.10
N LYS A 122 -3.90 -14.27 -13.97
CA LYS A 122 -3.45 -15.66 -13.85
C LYS A 122 -3.31 -16.25 -15.24
N ASN A 123 -2.14 -16.79 -15.55
CA ASN A 123 -1.95 -17.60 -16.76
C ASN A 123 -2.84 -18.85 -16.65
N ARG A 124 -3.72 -19.08 -17.65
CA ARG A 124 -4.68 -20.19 -17.62
C ARG A 124 -4.04 -21.57 -17.69
N VAL A 125 -2.84 -21.68 -18.29
CA VAL A 125 -2.11 -22.94 -18.48
C VAL A 125 -1.24 -23.25 -17.26
N THR A 126 -0.41 -22.30 -16.85
CA THR A 126 0.58 -22.53 -15.78
C THR A 126 0.09 -22.15 -14.39
N GLY A 127 -1.03 -21.43 -14.30
CA GLY A 127 -1.53 -20.88 -13.05
C GLY A 127 -0.68 -19.75 -12.45
N LYS A 128 0.45 -19.39 -13.08
CA LYS A 128 1.36 -18.34 -12.59
C LYS A 128 0.78 -16.95 -12.82
N LYS A 129 1.11 -16.00 -11.91
CA LYS A 129 0.78 -14.58 -12.09
C LYS A 129 1.62 -14.00 -13.23
N ILE A 130 0.97 -13.27 -14.13
CA ILE A 130 1.59 -12.38 -15.12
C ILE A 130 1.28 -10.96 -14.67
N PHE A 131 2.33 -10.22 -14.30
CA PHE A 131 2.21 -8.82 -13.89
C PHE A 131 2.10 -7.93 -15.12
N LEU A 132 1.21 -6.94 -15.05
CA LEU A 132 0.89 -6.05 -16.15
C LEU A 132 1.47 -4.67 -15.90
N GLU A 133 2.11 -4.10 -16.91
CA GLU A 133 2.56 -2.71 -16.87
C GLU A 133 1.38 -1.72 -17.06
N PRO A 134 1.49 -0.48 -16.55
CA PRO A 134 0.42 0.53 -16.65
C PRO A 134 -0.04 0.85 -18.08
N GLY A 135 0.84 0.73 -19.09
CA GLY A 135 0.50 0.92 -20.49
C GLY A 135 -0.40 -0.16 -21.10
N ASP A 136 -0.56 -1.30 -20.43
CA ASP A 136 -1.49 -2.36 -20.82
C ASP A 136 -2.92 -1.98 -20.39
N SER A 137 -3.89 -1.97 -21.31
CA SER A 137 -5.28 -1.60 -21.00
C SER A 137 -5.90 -2.47 -19.90
N ARG A 138 -5.48 -3.74 -19.80
CA ARG A 138 -5.94 -4.68 -18.76
C ARG A 138 -5.46 -4.26 -17.37
N HIS A 139 -4.34 -3.55 -17.26
CA HIS A 139 -3.87 -2.99 -15.98
C HIS A 139 -4.90 -1.99 -15.45
N THR A 140 -5.28 -1.00 -16.26
CA THR A 140 -6.25 0.04 -15.89
C THR A 140 -7.62 -0.56 -15.57
N GLU A 141 -8.09 -1.52 -16.36
CA GLU A 141 -9.34 -2.25 -16.09
C GLU A 141 -9.31 -2.94 -14.71
N ILE A 142 -8.24 -3.68 -14.43
CA ILE A 142 -8.08 -4.41 -13.17
C ILE A 142 -8.04 -3.46 -11.96
N ILE A 143 -7.24 -2.39 -12.01
CA ILE A 143 -7.14 -1.47 -10.87
C ILE A 143 -8.43 -0.68 -10.66
N THR A 144 -9.18 -0.37 -11.73
CA THR A 144 -10.49 0.28 -11.65
C THR A 144 -11.50 -0.64 -10.97
N ASN A 145 -11.59 -1.90 -11.43
CA ASN A 145 -12.47 -2.90 -10.83
C ASN A 145 -12.11 -3.18 -9.36
N HIS A 146 -10.82 -3.28 -9.03
CA HIS A 146 -10.38 -3.43 -7.65
C HIS A 146 -10.73 -2.21 -6.79
N THR A 147 -10.69 -1.01 -7.35
CA THR A 147 -11.03 0.22 -6.62
C THR A 147 -12.50 0.25 -6.25
N LEU A 148 -13.39 -0.08 -7.20
CA LEU A 148 -14.84 -0.14 -6.95
C LEU A 148 -15.18 -1.22 -5.91
N GLN A 149 -14.61 -2.42 -6.07
CA GLN A 149 -14.80 -3.53 -5.12
C GLN A 149 -14.24 -3.20 -3.73
N LYS A 150 -13.10 -2.51 -3.67
CA LYS A 150 -12.51 -2.06 -2.40
C LYS A 150 -13.41 -1.05 -1.69
N PHE A 151 -13.96 -0.08 -2.43
CA PHE A 151 -14.88 0.90 -1.88
C PHE A 151 -16.09 0.22 -1.26
N GLU A 152 -16.71 -0.72 -1.99
CA GLU A 152 -17.82 -1.52 -1.48
C GLU A 152 -17.45 -2.29 -0.22
N ALA A 153 -16.33 -3.03 -0.25
CA ALA A 153 -15.89 -3.87 0.87
C ALA A 153 -15.59 -3.07 2.15
N LEU A 154 -15.02 -1.86 2.01
CA LEU A 154 -14.57 -1.05 3.15
C LEU A 154 -15.65 -0.09 3.67
N LEU A 155 -16.56 0.37 2.81
CA LEU A 155 -17.59 1.35 3.19
C LEU A 155 -19.01 0.77 3.23
N GLY A 156 -19.17 -0.51 2.89
CA GLY A 156 -20.44 -1.23 2.97
C GLY A 156 -21.51 -0.79 1.96
N LYS A 157 -21.12 -0.02 0.94
CA LYS A 157 -22.03 0.49 -0.10
C LYS A 157 -21.32 0.61 -1.46
N PRO A 158 -22.03 0.42 -2.59
CA PRO A 158 -21.42 0.59 -3.90
C PRO A 158 -21.05 2.05 -4.16
N TYR A 159 -19.99 2.26 -4.93
CA TYR A 159 -19.65 3.58 -5.45
C TYR A 159 -20.53 3.91 -6.65
N THR A 160 -21.23 5.06 -6.63
CA THR A 160 -22.24 5.43 -7.63
C THR A 160 -21.86 6.65 -8.48
N LYS A 161 -20.75 7.30 -8.16
CA LYS A 161 -20.26 8.48 -8.90
C LYS A 161 -19.26 8.05 -9.99
N GLU A 162 -18.82 9.00 -10.79
CA GLU A 162 -17.80 8.76 -11.80
C GLU A 162 -16.44 8.42 -11.16
N LEU A 163 -15.74 7.46 -11.74
CA LEU A 163 -14.36 7.10 -11.42
C LEU A 163 -13.58 6.96 -12.73
N LEU A 164 -12.54 7.77 -12.88
CA LEU A 164 -11.61 7.68 -13.99
C LEU A 164 -10.19 7.54 -13.46
N ILE A 165 -9.46 6.53 -13.96
CA ILE A 165 -8.07 6.28 -13.62
C ILE A 165 -7.27 6.20 -14.92
N GLU A 166 -6.37 7.16 -15.13
CA GLU A 166 -5.57 7.28 -16.35
C GLU A 166 -4.08 7.19 -16.03
N PRO A 167 -3.32 6.22 -16.56
CA PRO A 167 -1.88 6.23 -16.48
C PRO A 167 -1.32 7.38 -17.32
N LEU A 168 -0.53 8.26 -16.70
CA LEU A 168 0.11 9.40 -17.37
C LEU A 168 1.54 9.08 -17.80
N TRP A 169 2.23 8.27 -17.00
CA TRP A 169 3.64 7.94 -17.19
C TRP A 169 3.99 6.69 -16.38
N GLN A 170 4.97 5.91 -16.85
CA GLN A 170 5.56 4.80 -16.10
C GLN A 170 7.07 4.74 -16.27
N SER A 171 7.75 4.10 -15.32
CA SER A 171 9.17 3.76 -15.45
C SER A 171 9.39 2.77 -16.59
N LEU A 172 10.56 2.84 -17.24
CA LEU A 172 10.90 1.89 -18.31
C LEU A 172 11.12 0.48 -17.77
N LYS A 173 11.82 0.37 -16.63
CA LYS A 173 12.09 -0.91 -15.98
C LYS A 173 11.09 -1.15 -14.84
N PRO A 174 10.62 -2.39 -14.67
CA PRO A 174 9.86 -2.76 -13.48
C PRO A 174 10.76 -2.75 -12.25
N ARG A 175 10.13 -2.68 -11.08
CA ARG A 175 10.73 -2.96 -9.77
C ARG A 175 10.24 -4.30 -9.25
N THR A 176 11.12 -5.00 -8.54
CA THR A 176 10.78 -6.26 -7.88
C THR A 176 10.59 -6.04 -6.39
N PHE A 177 9.40 -6.37 -5.92
CA PHE A 177 9.01 -6.37 -4.53
C PHE A 177 9.00 -7.80 -4.03
N TRP A 178 9.58 -8.05 -2.86
CA TRP A 178 9.71 -9.39 -2.32
C TRP A 178 8.78 -9.57 -1.13
N TYR A 179 8.11 -10.71 -1.12
CA TYR A 179 7.44 -11.25 0.04
C TYR A 179 8.00 -12.64 0.27
N GLU A 180 9.04 -12.71 1.10
CA GLU A 180 9.91 -13.88 1.26
C GLU A 180 10.55 -14.31 -0.07
N LYS A 181 10.23 -15.52 -0.55
CA LYS A 181 10.77 -16.09 -1.79
C LYS A 181 9.91 -15.77 -3.01
N THR A 182 8.78 -15.08 -2.85
CA THR A 182 7.86 -14.77 -3.95
C THR A 182 8.08 -13.34 -4.44
N PRO A 183 8.48 -13.16 -5.71
CA PRO A 183 8.59 -11.84 -6.31
C PRO A 183 7.22 -11.32 -6.77
N TYR A 184 7.03 -10.03 -6.59
CA TYR A 184 5.94 -9.23 -7.12
C TYR A 184 6.54 -8.15 -8.01
N ILE A 185 5.95 -7.93 -9.17
CA ILE A 185 6.49 -7.01 -10.17
C ILE A 185 5.50 -5.88 -10.35
N ALA A 186 5.99 -4.65 -10.25
CA ALA A 186 5.22 -3.44 -10.49
C ALA A 186 6.11 -2.40 -11.19
N TRP A 187 5.47 -1.41 -11.77
CA TRP A 187 6.14 -0.27 -12.38
C TRP A 187 5.84 0.95 -11.54
N PHE A 188 6.85 1.80 -11.35
CA PHE A 188 6.62 3.09 -10.75
C PHE A 188 5.94 3.98 -11.77
N ALA A 189 4.74 4.46 -11.46
CA ALA A 189 3.92 5.17 -12.42
C ALA A 189 3.21 6.37 -11.83
N LYS A 190 2.78 7.28 -12.70
CA LYS A 190 1.92 8.41 -12.38
C LYS A 190 0.52 8.14 -12.93
N TYR A 191 -0.49 8.40 -12.12
CA TYR A 191 -1.89 8.24 -12.48
C TYR A 191 -2.63 9.55 -12.24
N LYS A 192 -3.47 9.94 -13.18
CA LYS A 192 -4.52 10.93 -12.96
C LYS A 192 -5.77 10.18 -12.52
N ILE A 193 -6.35 10.60 -11.40
CA ILE A 193 -7.56 10.00 -10.84
C ILE A 193 -8.60 11.10 -10.69
N GLN A 194 -9.78 10.88 -11.27
CA GLN A 194 -10.94 11.75 -11.10
C GLN A 194 -12.05 10.95 -10.41
N ALA A 195 -12.48 11.44 -9.26
CA ALA A 195 -13.50 10.83 -8.40
C ALA A 195 -13.90 11.87 -7.34
N ASP A 196 -14.90 11.56 -6.51
CA ASP A 196 -15.17 12.42 -5.36
C ASP A 196 -14.10 12.27 -4.26
N SER A 197 -14.02 13.25 -3.37
CA SER A 197 -13.03 13.30 -2.28
C SER A 197 -13.06 12.05 -1.38
N GLN A 198 -14.21 11.41 -1.18
CA GLN A 198 -14.31 10.16 -0.44
C GLN A 198 -13.52 9.03 -1.11
N MET A 199 -13.70 8.84 -2.42
CA MET A 199 -12.93 7.84 -3.19
C MET A 199 -11.44 8.19 -3.23
N LEU A 200 -11.09 9.46 -3.43
CA LEU A 200 -9.69 9.89 -3.49
C LEU A 200 -8.97 9.63 -2.16
N ASN A 201 -9.58 10.03 -1.03
CA ASN A 201 -9.03 9.77 0.31
C ASN A 201 -8.95 8.28 0.62
N LEU A 202 -9.96 7.47 0.23
CA LEU A 202 -9.91 6.02 0.34
C LEU A 202 -8.66 5.44 -0.35
N LEU A 203 -8.36 5.87 -1.57
CA LEU A 203 -7.20 5.40 -2.31
C LEU A 203 -5.87 5.84 -1.69
N LEU A 204 -5.82 7.05 -1.14
CA LEU A 204 -4.64 7.51 -0.39
C LEU A 204 -4.41 6.68 0.87
N ASP A 205 -5.47 6.25 1.55
CA ASP A 205 -5.40 5.51 2.81
C ASP A 205 -5.23 4.00 2.64
N THR A 206 -5.65 3.43 1.52
CA THR A 206 -5.71 1.97 1.32
C THR A 206 -4.92 1.50 0.09
N GLY A 207 -4.34 2.44 -0.65
CA GLY A 207 -3.59 2.21 -1.88
C GLY A 207 -4.44 1.93 -3.13
N LEU A 208 -3.74 1.76 -4.25
CA LEU A 208 -4.30 1.40 -5.55
C LEU A 208 -3.77 0.04 -6.04
N GLY A 209 -4.60 -0.71 -6.75
CA GLY A 209 -4.25 -2.03 -7.28
C GLY A 209 -4.29 -3.15 -6.23
N GLY A 210 -3.49 -4.18 -6.43
CA GLY A 210 -3.44 -5.36 -5.56
C GLY A 210 -2.22 -5.40 -4.63
N ASP A 211 -2.25 -6.36 -3.70
CA ASP A 211 -1.11 -6.74 -2.87
C ASP A 211 -0.57 -5.61 -1.94
N SER A 212 -1.44 -4.74 -1.41
CA SER A 212 -1.07 -3.58 -0.57
C SER A 212 -0.13 -3.92 0.60
N MET A 213 -0.40 -5.02 1.31
CA MET A 213 0.43 -5.48 2.44
C MET A 213 1.77 -6.11 2.05
N LYS A 214 2.27 -5.80 0.85
CA LYS A 214 3.55 -6.27 0.31
C LYS A 214 4.43 -5.12 -0.18
N ASN A 215 4.26 -3.91 0.38
CA ASN A 215 4.98 -2.69 -0.01
C ASN A 215 4.60 -2.23 -1.43
N LEU A 216 3.31 -2.37 -1.80
CA LEU A 216 2.78 -2.07 -3.14
C LEU A 216 1.53 -1.20 -3.06
N GLY A 217 1.24 -0.48 -4.14
CA GLY A 217 0.02 0.32 -4.27
C GLY A 217 -0.03 1.58 -3.39
N PHE A 218 1.02 1.87 -2.64
CA PHE A 218 1.12 3.10 -1.85
C PHE A 218 1.24 4.31 -2.80
N LEU A 219 0.44 5.34 -2.53
CA LEU A 219 0.33 6.51 -3.41
C LEU A 219 0.89 7.76 -2.74
N GLU A 220 1.57 8.59 -3.52
CA GLU A 220 1.94 9.96 -3.16
C GLU A 220 1.25 10.94 -4.10
N VAL A 221 0.66 12.01 -3.56
CA VAL A 221 0.12 13.09 -4.39
C VAL A 221 1.28 13.85 -5.03
N VAL A 222 1.21 14.03 -6.35
CA VAL A 222 2.14 14.86 -7.12
C VAL A 222 1.62 16.30 -7.06
N LYS A 223 2.43 17.18 -6.46
CA LYS A 223 2.19 18.63 -6.46
C LYS A 223 2.67 19.25 -7.76
#